data_AF-A0A329AUX1-F1
#
_entry.id   AF-A0A329AUX1-F1
#
_cell.length_a   1.000
_cell.length_b   1.000
_cell.length_c   1.000
_cell.angle_alpha   90.00
_cell.angle_beta   90.00
_cell.angle_gamma   90.00
#
_symmetry.space_group_name_H-M   'P 1'
#
loop_
_entity.id
_entity.type
_entity.pdbx_description
1 polymer ?
#
loop_
_entity_poly.entity_id
_entity_poly.type
_entity_poly.pdbx_seq_one_letter_code
_entity_poly.pdbx_strand_id
1 'polypeptide(L)' 'MKRKITEDVMAIQSRYREWVLDGGKDAAQGEALLHELEGCLAAWFEVPGELAVLRQARGSAGLELTVLRPER' A
#
# COMPACT_ATOMS: atom_id res chain seq x y z
N MET A 1 3.74 14.74 -11.73
CA MET A 1 3.39 14.25 -10.38
C MET A 1 3.04 12.76 -10.38
N LYS A 2 2.04 12.31 -11.16
CA LYS A 2 1.60 10.90 -11.19
C LYS A 2 2.71 9.87 -11.51
N ARG A 3 3.66 10.17 -12.42
CA ARG A 3 4.78 9.28 -12.76
C ARG A 3 5.66 8.90 -11.55
N LYS A 4 6.00 9.87 -10.70
CA LYS A 4 6.81 9.65 -9.50
C LYS A 4 6.09 8.74 -8.51
N ILE A 5 4.79 8.97 -8.30
CA ILE A 5 3.97 8.12 -7.43
C ILE A 5 3.89 6.68 -7.98
N THR A 6 3.98 6.48 -9.31
CA THR A 6 3.98 5.13 -9.91
C THR A 6 5.26 4.40 -9.55
N GLU A 7 6.38 5.10 -9.69
CA GLU A 7 7.71 4.59 -9.37
C GLU A 7 7.81 4.27 -7.87
N ASP A 8 7.26 5.13 -7.01
CA ASP A 8 7.21 4.92 -5.55
C ASP A 8 6.37 3.67 -5.19
N VAL A 9 5.17 3.52 -5.78
CA VAL A 9 4.30 2.34 -5.57
C VAL A 9 5.01 1.05 -6.00
N MET A 10 5.67 1.04 -7.15
CA MET A 10 6.40 -0.13 -7.65
C MET A 10 7.59 -0.48 -6.74
N ALA A 11 8.30 0.53 -6.25
CA ALA A 11 9.42 0.33 -5.32
C ALA A 11 8.96 -0.25 -3.97
N ILE A 12 7.83 0.22 -3.43
CA ILE A 12 7.25 -0.32 -2.20
C ILE A 12 6.76 -1.76 -2.42
N GLN A 13 6.10 -2.04 -3.54
CA GLN A 13 5.65 -3.39 -3.87
C GLN A 13 6.82 -4.38 -3.99
N SER A 14 7.94 -3.96 -4.59
CA SER A 14 9.14 -4.81 -4.69
C SER A 14 9.69 -5.17 -3.30
N ARG A 15 9.83 -4.18 -2.41
CA ARG A 15 10.29 -4.38 -1.02
C ARG A 15 9.33 -5.27 -0.23
N TYR A 16 8.02 -5.08 -0.39
CA TYR A 16 7.01 -5.93 0.25
C TYR A 16 7.09 -7.37 -0.24
N ARG A 17 7.29 -7.59 -1.54
CA ARG A 17 7.48 -8.92 -2.10
C ARG A 17 8.73 -9.60 -1.52
N GLU A 18 9.85 -8.89 -1.44
CA GLU A 18 11.08 -9.42 -0.84
C GLU A 18 10.88 -9.79 0.63
N TRP A 19 10.18 -8.95 1.40
CA TRP A 19 9.80 -9.26 2.78
C TRP A 19 8.95 -10.53 2.90
N VAL A 20 7.94 -10.70 2.03
CA VAL A 20 7.14 -11.94 1.97
C VAL A 20 8.02 -13.15 1.63
N LEU A 21 8.94 -13.01 0.66
CA LEU A 21 9.84 -14.09 0.23
C LEU A 21 10.85 -14.49 1.32
N ASP A 22 11.26 -13.56 2.20
CA ASP A 22 12.07 -13.88 3.38
C ASP A 22 11.26 -14.52 4.53
N GLY A 23 9.97 -14.82 4.30
CA GLY A 23 9.08 -15.47 5.25
C GLY A 23 8.40 -14.50 6.22
N GLY A 24 8.41 -13.19 5.93
CA GLY A 24 7.70 -12.20 6.72
C GLY A 24 8.18 -12.09 8.17
N LYS A 25 9.47 -12.29 8.40
CA LYS A 25 10.07 -12.43 9.75
C LYS A 25 9.88 -11.19 10.62
N ASP A 26 9.92 -10.00 10.03
CA ASP A 26 9.71 -8.73 10.72
C ASP A 26 8.33 -8.16 10.41
N ALA A 27 7.36 -8.41 11.28
CA ALA A 27 6.00 -7.89 11.10
C ALA A 27 5.95 -6.35 11.07
N ALA A 28 6.83 -5.66 11.80
CA ALA A 28 6.86 -4.20 11.83
C ALA A 28 7.35 -3.63 10.49
N GLN A 29 8.31 -4.30 9.84
CA GLN A 29 8.72 -3.95 8.48
C GLN A 29 7.57 -4.12 7.48
N GLY A 30 6.82 -5.22 7.58
CA GLY A 30 5.65 -5.46 6.73
C GLY A 30 4.60 -4.36 6.89
N GLU A 31 4.29 -3.97 8.12
CA GLU A 31 3.33 -2.92 8.45
C GLU A 31 3.80 -1.53 7.96
N ALA A 32 5.08 -1.20 8.13
CA ALA A 32 5.66 0.04 7.61
C ALA A 32 5.55 0.16 6.08
N LEU A 33 5.83 -0.93 5.35
CA LEU A 33 5.68 -0.96 3.89
C LEU A 33 4.23 -0.79 3.45
N LEU A 34 3.27 -1.37 4.19
CA LEU A 34 1.85 -1.19 3.92
C LEU A 34 1.42 0.27 4.14
N HIS A 35 1.87 0.91 5.21
CA HIS A 35 1.61 2.33 5.46
C HIS A 35 2.24 3.25 4.41
N GLU A 36 3.48 2.99 3.96
CA GLU A 36 4.09 3.73 2.85
C GLU A 36 3.26 3.62 1.56
N LEU A 37 2.77 2.41 1.27
CA LEU A 37 1.96 2.13 0.08
C LEU A 37 0.60 2.84 0.15
N GLU A 38 -0.04 2.81 1.31
CA GLU A 38 -1.29 3.52 1.59
C GLU A 38 -1.14 5.02 1.30
N GLY A 39 -0.08 5.66 1.82
CA GLY A 39 0.17 7.08 1.59
C GLY A 39 0.37 7.43 0.11
N CYS A 40 1.12 6.60 -0.62
CA CYS A 40 1.34 6.79 -2.06
C CYS A 40 0.03 6.65 -2.86
N LEU A 41 -0.78 5.65 -2.52
CA LEU A 41 -2.07 5.42 -3.20
C LEU A 41 -3.07 6.53 -2.87
N ALA A 42 -3.14 6.98 -1.61
CA ALA A 42 -3.98 8.11 -1.21
C ALA A 42 -3.63 9.38 -2.01
N ALA A 43 -2.33 9.68 -2.17
CA ALA A 43 -1.87 10.79 -3.00
C ALA A 43 -2.19 10.61 -4.50
N TRP A 44 -2.13 9.38 -5.02
CA TRP A 44 -2.50 9.09 -6.41
C TRP A 44 -3.97 9.35 -6.70
N PHE A 45 -4.84 8.90 -5.80
CA PHE A 45 -6.29 9.01 -5.92
C PHE A 45 -6.84 10.37 -5.43
N GLU A 46 -5.96 11.28 -5.00
CA GLU A 46 -6.31 12.60 -4.44
C GLU A 46 -7.29 12.50 -3.27
N VAL A 47 -7.15 11.44 -2.46
CA VAL A 47 -7.97 11.19 -1.27
C VAL A 47 -7.22 11.60 -0.02
N PRO A 48 -7.90 12.22 0.98
CA PRO A 48 -7.29 12.45 2.28
C PRO A 48 -6.92 11.12 2.93
N GLY A 49 -5.69 11.03 3.45
CA GLY A 49 -5.08 9.78 3.93
C GLY A 49 -5.83 9.06 5.06
N GLU A 50 -6.75 9.72 5.78
CA GLU A 50 -7.52 9.08 6.86
C GLU A 50 -8.64 8.14 6.36
N LEU A 51 -8.96 8.15 5.07
CA LEU A 51 -10.10 7.40 4.50
C LEU A 51 -9.68 6.20 3.65
N ALA A 52 -8.42 5.80 3.70
CA ALA A 52 -7.92 4.61 3.02
C ALA A 52 -7.61 3.50 4.05
N VAL A 53 -7.85 2.24 3.69
CA VAL A 53 -7.42 1.08 4.48
C VAL A 53 -6.80 0.08 3.53
N LEU A 54 -5.51 -0.23 3.74
CA LEU A 54 -4.80 -1.26 3.01
C LEU A 54 -4.75 -2.55 3.82
N ARG A 55 -5.11 -3.69 3.22
CA ARG A 55 -5.07 -5.01 3.86
C ARG A 55 -4.60 -6.09 2.88
N GLN A 56 -4.18 -7.23 3.40
CA GLN A 56 -3.95 -8.39 2.56
C GLN A 56 -5.28 -8.97 2.04
N ALA A 57 -5.34 -9.28 0.75
CA ALA A 57 -6.52 -9.83 0.12
C ALA A 57 -6.81 -11.25 0.63
N ARG A 58 -8.07 -11.58 0.91
CA ARG A 58 -8.43 -12.95 1.33
C ARG A 58 -8.30 -13.91 0.14
N GLY A 59 -7.43 -14.91 0.27
CA GLY A 59 -7.31 -16.00 -0.71
C GLY A 59 -6.39 -15.72 -1.91
N SER A 60 -5.65 -14.62 -1.91
CA SER A 60 -4.64 -14.34 -2.94
C SER A 60 -3.39 -13.70 -2.33
N ALA A 61 -2.26 -13.75 -3.05
CA ALA A 61 -1.02 -13.06 -2.67
C ALA A 61 -1.08 -11.53 -2.92
N GLY A 62 -2.27 -10.95 -3.00
CA GLY A 62 -2.52 -9.55 -3.35
C GLY A 62 -2.79 -8.66 -2.13
N LEU A 63 -2.84 -7.34 -2.39
CA LEU A 63 -3.26 -6.33 -1.42
C LEU A 63 -4.58 -5.70 -1.89
N GLU A 64 -5.49 -5.47 -0.95
CA GLU A 64 -6.77 -4.78 -1.13
C GLU A 64 -6.69 -3.38 -0.51
N LEU A 65 -6.94 -2.35 -1.31
CA LEU A 65 -7.12 -0.98 -0.85
C LEU A 65 -8.61 -0.63 -0.83
N THR A 66 -9.14 -0.34 0.35
CA THR A 66 -10.48 0.26 0.50
C THR A 66 -10.33 1.77 0.60
N VAL A 67 -11.10 2.52 -0.20
CA VAL A 67 -11.11 3.99 -0.19
C VAL A 67 -12.52 4.46 0.12
N LEU A 68 -12.72 5.13 1.25
CA LEU A 68 -13.94 5.83 1.59
C LEU A 68 -13.84 7.24 0.98
N ARG A 69 -14.73 7.60 0.07
CA ARG A 69 -14.82 8.98 -0.42
C ARG A 69 -16.00 9.65 0.29
N PRO A 70 -15.83 10.85 0.87
CA PRO A 70 -16.98 11.62 1.31
C PRO A 70 -17.80 11.97 0.06
N GLU A 71 -19.11 11.74 0.10
CA GLU A 71 -20.02 12.20 -0.93
C GLU A 71 -19.90 13.74 -1.02
N ARG A 72 -19.64 14.25 -2.22
CA ARG A 72 -19.48 15.68 -2.49
C ARG A 72 -20.81 16.41 -2.39
#